data_AF-A0A7X9JHU5-F1
#
_entry.id   AF-A0A7X9JHU5-F1
#
_cell.length_a   1.000
_cell.length_b   1.000
_cell.length_c   1.000
_cell.angle_alpha   90.00
_cell.angle_beta   90.00
_cell.angle_gamma   90.00
#
_symmetry.space_group_name_H-M   'P 1'
#
loop_
_entity.id
_entity.type
_entity.pdbx_description
1 polymer ?
#
loop_
_entity_poly.entity_id
_entity_poly.type
_entity_poly.pdbx_seq_one_letter_code
_entity_poly.pdbx_strand_id
1 'polypeptide(L)'
;MRRLNQERVAESGWSAGTIPSMQVAVYVMCGGGFLGRFAAEQPMDFYIDDRVGCLPYSREEIYQAVETLKTIVIANGMDPHRLLTMPSFHNMGIF
;
A
#
# COMPACT_ATOMS: atom_id res chain seq x y z
N MET A 1 -7.40 16.05 2.20
CA MET A 1 -7.55 14.58 2.18
C MET A 1 -8.45 14.16 3.34
N ARG A 2 -9.52 13.41 3.08
CA ARG A 2 -10.48 12.95 4.09
C ARG A 2 -9.90 11.70 4.76
N ARG A 3 -9.49 11.78 6.03
CA ARG A 3 -8.98 10.60 6.77
C ARG A 3 -10.06 9.51 6.78
N LEU A 4 -9.68 8.28 6.42
CA LEU A 4 -10.56 7.12 6.55
C LEU A 4 -10.84 6.88 8.03
N ASN A 5 -12.11 6.69 8.38
CA ASN A 5 -12.52 6.41 9.76
C ASN A 5 -12.17 4.96 10.09
N GLN A 6 -11.29 4.75 11.08
CA GLN A 6 -10.81 3.45 11.54
C GLN A 6 -11.97 2.51 11.96
N GLU A 7 -13.00 3.05 12.61
CA GLU A 7 -14.17 2.27 13.06
C GLU A 7 -14.92 1.66 11.87
N ARG A 8 -15.06 2.42 10.78
CA ARG A 8 -15.71 1.94 9.55
C ARG A 8 -14.87 0.91 8.80
N VAL A 9 -13.53 0.98 8.91
CA VAL A 9 -12.65 -0.02 8.29
C VAL A 9 -12.83 -1.38 8.98
N ALA A 10 -12.91 -1.40 10.31
CA ALA A 10 -13.18 -2.61 11.09
C ALA A 10 -14.54 -3.24 10.73
N GLU A 11 -15.56 -2.44 10.45
CA GLU A 11 -16.89 -2.90 10.02
C GLU A 11 -16.95 -3.35 8.55
N SER A 12 -16.03 -2.89 7.71
CA SER A 12 -16.08 -3.06 6.24
C SER A 12 -15.55 -4.40 5.71
N GLY A 13 -15.19 -5.35 6.58
CA GLY A 13 -14.72 -6.68 6.18
C GLY A 13 -13.25 -6.76 5.77
N TRP A 14 -12.49 -5.67 5.94
CA TRP A 14 -11.04 -5.63 5.70
C TRP A 14 -10.30 -6.23 6.91
N SER A 15 -10.23 -7.56 6.93
CA SER A 15 -9.46 -8.30 7.93
C SER A 15 -7.96 -8.27 7.62
N ALA A 16 -7.13 -8.63 8.60
CA ALA A 16 -5.71 -8.85 8.41
C ALA A 16 -5.37 -9.76 7.21
N GLY A 17 -6.27 -10.68 6.83
CA GLY A 17 -6.12 -11.53 5.64
C GLY A 17 -6.15 -10.79 4.30
N THR A 18 -6.62 -9.54 4.27
CA THR A 18 -6.64 -8.69 3.05
C THR A 18 -5.35 -7.90 2.84
N ILE A 19 -4.51 -7.78 3.89
CA ILE A 19 -3.26 -7.02 3.84
C ILE A 19 -2.33 -7.52 2.73
N PRO A 20 -2.07 -8.84 2.56
CA PRO A 20 -1.19 -9.32 1.50
C PRO A 20 -1.65 -8.92 0.08
N SER A 21 -2.95 -8.97 -0.19
CA SER A 21 -3.50 -8.54 -1.48
C SER A 21 -3.36 -7.03 -1.68
N MET A 22 -3.53 -6.25 -0.61
CA MET A 22 -3.37 -4.80 -0.65
C MET A 22 -1.90 -4.40 -0.85
N GLN A 23 -0.96 -5.13 -0.25
CA GLN A 23 0.48 -4.97 -0.49
C GLN A 23 0.81 -5.19 -1.98
N VAL A 24 0.27 -6.25 -2.59
CA VAL A 24 0.46 -6.54 -4.02
C VAL A 24 -0.13 -5.41 -4.89
N ALA A 25 -1.34 -4.94 -4.57
CA ALA A 25 -1.98 -3.85 -5.31
C ALA A 25 -1.13 -2.57 -5.28
N VAL A 26 -0.71 -2.15 -4.08
CA VAL A 26 0.15 -0.97 -3.89
C VAL A 26 1.49 -1.13 -4.62
N TYR A 27 2.10 -2.31 -4.55
CA TYR A 27 3.34 -2.60 -5.27
C TYR A 27 3.18 -2.40 -6.77
N VAL A 28 2.13 -2.97 -7.38
CA VAL A 28 1.86 -2.85 -8.82
C VAL A 28 1.56 -1.41 -9.19
N MET A 29 0.79 -0.69 -8.38
CA MET A 29 0.46 0.72 -8.64
C MET A 29 1.70 1.62 -8.72
N CYS A 30 2.76 1.28 -7.99
CA CYS A 30 4.04 1.99 -8.03
C CYS A 30 4.93 1.58 -9.22
N GLY A 31 4.51 0.64 -10.08
CA GLY A 31 5.36 0.02 -11.09
C GLY A 31 6.36 -1.01 -10.53
N GLY A 32 6.12 -1.47 -9.30
CA GLY A 32 6.95 -2.45 -8.62
C GLY A 32 8.34 -1.94 -8.24
N GLY A 33 9.33 -2.83 -8.32
CA GLY A 33 10.72 -2.53 -7.97
C GLY A 33 10.90 -2.11 -6.51
N PHE A 34 11.89 -1.26 -6.25
CA PHE A 34 12.18 -0.77 -4.90
C PHE A 34 11.07 0.14 -4.37
N LEU A 35 10.54 1.04 -5.21
CA LEU A 35 9.49 1.99 -4.82
C LEU A 35 8.20 1.25 -4.40
N GLY A 36 7.75 0.29 -5.20
CA GLY A 36 6.58 -0.52 -4.87
C GLY A 36 6.79 -1.38 -3.62
N ARG A 37 7.99 -1.93 -3.42
CA ARG A 37 8.30 -2.68 -2.19
C ARG A 37 8.27 -1.76 -0.96
N PHE A 38 8.82 -0.55 -1.07
CA PHE A 38 8.81 0.42 0.00
C PHE A 38 7.37 0.82 0.38
N ALA A 39 6.52 1.10 -0.62
CA ALA A 39 5.11 1.40 -0.43
C ALA A 39 4.33 0.26 0.25
N ALA A 40 4.62 -0.98 -0.14
CA ALA A 40 3.90 -2.17 0.32
C ALA A 40 4.38 -2.69 1.69
N GLU A 41 5.65 -2.50 2.05
CA GLU A 41 6.22 -3.07 3.29
C GLU A 41 6.41 -2.02 4.40
N GLN A 42 6.51 -0.74 4.05
CA GLN A 42 6.73 0.36 4.98
C GLN A 42 5.80 1.55 4.66
N PRO A 43 4.46 1.35 4.59
CA PRO A 43 3.52 2.37 4.11
C PRO A 43 3.52 3.66 4.94
N MET A 44 3.92 3.62 6.20
CA MET A 44 3.98 4.82 7.05
C MET A 44 5.13 5.77 6.66
N ASP A 45 6.23 5.22 6.16
CA ASP A 45 7.45 5.95 5.81
C ASP A 45 7.53 6.27 4.31
N PHE A 46 6.57 5.74 3.53
CA PHE A 46 6.55 5.84 2.09
C PHE A 46 6.39 7.29 1.59
N TYR A 47 7.22 7.64 0.61
CA TYR A 47 7.07 8.84 -0.20
C TYR A 47 7.54 8.55 -1.63
N ILE A 48 7.04 9.36 -2.58
CA ILE A 48 7.46 9.38 -3.97
C ILE A 48 8.33 10.63 -4.16
N ASP A 49 9.59 10.42 -4.55
CA ASP A 49 10.50 11.51 -4.89
C ASP A 49 10.04 12.23 -6.18
N ASP A 50 10.14 13.56 -6.22
CA ASP A 50 9.69 14.37 -7.36
C ASP A 50 10.41 14.02 -8.68
N ARG A 51 11.61 13.44 -8.58
CA ARG A 51 12.40 12.97 -9.74
C ARG A 51 11.82 11.71 -10.39
N VAL A 52 10.87 11.02 -9.76
CA VAL A 52 10.19 9.88 -10.35
C VAL A 52 9.28 10.37 -11.48
N GLY A 53 9.69 10.16 -12.73
CA GLY A 53 9.03 10.71 -13.91
C GLY A 53 7.95 9.83 -14.56
N CYS A 54 7.97 8.52 -14.30
CA CYS A 54 7.03 7.57 -14.92
C CYS A 54 6.49 6.60 -13.86
N LEU A 55 5.22 6.78 -13.50
CA LEU A 55 4.47 5.87 -12.64
C LEU A 55 3.27 5.33 -13.43
N PRO A 56 2.87 4.07 -13.23
CA PRO A 56 1.69 3.55 -13.92
C PRO A 56 0.38 4.20 -13.45
N TYR A 57 0.34 4.65 -12.20
CA TYR A 57 -0.78 5.38 -11.60
C TYR A 57 -0.34 6.78 -11.20
N SER A 58 -1.32 7.68 -11.02
CA SER A 58 -1.03 9.02 -10.51
C SER A 58 -0.49 8.96 -9.07
N ARG A 59 0.28 9.98 -8.68
CA ARG A 59 0.83 10.06 -7.31
C ARG A 59 -0.31 10.08 -6.28
N GLU A 60 -1.39 10.79 -6.59
CA GLU A 60 -2.58 10.90 -5.75
C GLU A 60 -3.24 9.53 -5.52
N GLU A 61 -3.41 8.73 -6.57
CA GLU A 61 -3.96 7.38 -6.47
C GLU A 61 -3.07 6.45 -5.64
N ILE A 62 -1.75 6.53 -5.84
CA ILE A 62 -0.78 5.74 -5.10
C ILE A 62 -0.82 6.12 -3.60
N TYR A 63 -0.76 7.41 -3.28
CA TYR A 63 -0.84 7.86 -1.88
C TYR A 63 -2.16 7.48 -1.22
N GLN A 64 -3.28 7.53 -1.96
CA GLN A 64 -4.58 7.11 -1.45
C GLN A 64 -4.61 5.60 -1.16
N ALA A 65 -4.02 4.77 -2.02
CA ALA A 65 -3.90 3.33 -1.81
C ALA A 65 -3.00 3.01 -0.61
N VAL A 66 -1.85 3.70 -0.48
CA VAL A 66 -0.94 3.56 0.66
C VAL A 66 -1.60 3.98 1.97
N GLU A 67 -2.34 5.09 2.00
CA GLU A 67 -3.08 5.52 3.19
C GLU A 67 -4.17 4.51 3.58
N THR A 68 -4.78 3.86 2.59
CA THR A 68 -5.76 2.81 2.83
C THR A 68 -5.10 1.58 3.47
N LEU A 69 -3.96 1.12 2.91
CA LEU A 69 -3.16 0.04 3.49
C LEU A 69 -2.74 0.37 4.93
N LYS A 70 -2.20 1.57 5.16
CA LYS A 70 -1.83 2.08 6.49
C LYS A 70 -2.99 2.03 7.46
N THR A 71 -4.18 2.46 7.04
CA THR A 71 -5.38 2.46 7.89
C THR A 71 -5.80 1.04 8.26
N ILE A 72 -5.80 0.10 7.30
CA ILE A 72 -6.12 -1.31 7.54
C ILE A 72 -5.14 -1.93 8.53
N VAL A 73 -3.84 -1.71 8.33
CA VAL A 73 -2.77 -2.20 9.20
C VAL A 73 -2.94 -1.71 10.64
N ILE A 74 -3.14 -0.40 10.82
CA ILE A 74 -3.33 0.20 12.15
C ILE A 74 -4.61 -0.35 12.80
N ALA A 75 -5.71 -0.46 12.05
CA ALA A 75 -6.97 -1.00 12.55
C ALA A 75 -6.85 -2.48 12.98
N ASN A 76 -5.91 -3.23 12.41
CA ASN A 76 -5.61 -4.62 12.80
C ASN A 76 -4.49 -4.73 13.86
N GLY A 77 -4.07 -3.62 14.47
CA GLY A 77 -3.06 -3.62 15.54
C GLY A 77 -1.63 -3.96 15.09
N MET A 78 -1.34 -3.80 13.79
CA MET A 78 -0.02 -4.06 13.21
C MET A 78 0.78 -2.76 13.08
N ASP A 79 2.11 -2.89 12.99
CA ASP A 79 3.03 -1.75 12.82
C ASP A 79 3.16 -1.36 11.33
N PRO A 80 2.69 -0.18 10.91
CA PRO A 80 2.76 0.27 9.52
C PRO A 80 4.16 0.75 9.08
N HIS A 81 5.13 0.85 9.99
CA HIS A 81 6.53 1.10 9.63
C HIS A 81 7.23 -0.16 9.13
N ARG A 82 6.72 -1.34 9.47
CA ARG A 82 7.37 -2.60 9.12
C ARG A 82 6.37 -3.75 9.04
N LEU A 83 5.79 -3.90 7.87
CA LEU A 83 4.96 -5.06 7.54
C LEU A 83 5.82 -6.28 7.20
N LEU A 84 5.16 -7.43 7.20
CA LEU A 84 5.74 -8.65 6.64
C LEU A 84 6.05 -8.46 5.16
N THR A 85 7.05 -9.19 4.69
CA THR A 85 7.41 -9.22 3.27
C THR A 85 6.19 -9.53 2.42
N MET A 86 5.99 -8.76 1.36
CA MET A 86 4.86 -8.98 0.47
C MET A 86 4.92 -10.39 -0.15
N PRO A 87 3.78 -11.00 -0.51
CA PRO A 87 3.77 -12.29 -1.19
C PRO A 87 4.64 -12.29 -2.45
N SER A 88 5.31 -13.41 -2.73
CA SER A 88 5.94 -13.61 -4.03
C SER A 88 4.85 -13.75 -5.09
N PHE A 89 4.97 -12.99 -6.18
CA PHE A 89 4.11 -13.11 -7.34
C PHE A 89 4.86 -12.71 -8.61
N HIS A 90 4.41 -13.24 -9.74
CA HIS A 90 4.90 -12.85 -11.04
C HIS A 90 3.93 -11.84 -11.65
N ASN A 91 4.36 -10.61 -11.87
CA ASN A 91 3.50 -9.53 -12.39
C ASN A 91 3.27 -9.59 -13.91
N MET A 92 3.77 -10.63 -14.59
CA MET A 92 3.61 -10.86 -16.03
C MET A 92 4.13 -9.71 -16.91
N GLY A 93 5.03 -8.89 -16.39
CA GLY A 93 5.53 -7.71 -17.10
C GLY A 93 4.52 -6.56 -17.20
N ILE A 94 3.41 -6.62 -16.45
CA ILE A 94 2.45 -5.52 -16.35
C ILE A 94 2.96 -4.55 -15.28
N PHE A 95 3.16 -3.30 -15.71
CA PHE A 95 3.54 -2.18 -14.86
C PHE A 95 2.60 -1.03 -15.18
#